data_AF-A0A7Y2NBW5-F1
#
_entry.id   AF-A0A7Y2NBW5-F1
#
_cell.length_a   1.000
_cell.length_b   1.000
_cell.length_c   1.000
_cell.angle_alpha   90.00
_cell.angle_beta   90.00
_cell.angle_gamma   90.00
#
_symmetry.space_group_name_H-M   'P 1'
#
loop_
_entity.id
_entity.type
_entity.pdbx_description
1 polymer ?
#
loop_
_entity_poly.entity_id
_entity_poly.type
_entity_poly.pdbx_seq_one_letter_code
_entity_poly.pdbx_strand_id
1 'polypeptide(L)'
;MLRESSELAGIPVDLHTVVDTSITTEVPAGRELLALADALVSGLGLVEARSAVVDSVGPIAASRAVGVIANFETMNRILDAGAVRVSERHRANLAEVGLPVDW
;
A
#
# COMPACT_ATOMS: atom_id res chain seq x y z
N MET A 1 7.67 -3.98 -9.18
CA MET A 1 6.77 -2.84 -9.40
C MET A 1 7.04 -1.66 -8.46
N LEU A 2 6.89 -1.77 -7.13
CA LEU A 2 7.11 -0.63 -6.22
C LEU A 2 8.59 -0.20 -6.18
N ARG A 3 9.52 -1.15 -6.06
CA ARG A 3 10.98 -0.92 -6.23
C ARG A 3 11.31 -0.27 -7.58
N GLU A 4 10.89 -0.88 -8.68
CA GLU A 4 11.15 -0.35 -10.04
C GLU A 4 10.55 1.06 -10.24
N SER A 5 9.37 1.34 -9.69
CA SER A 5 8.74 2.66 -9.74
C SER A 5 9.51 3.68 -8.89
N SER A 6 10.05 3.28 -7.74
CA SER A 6 10.89 4.09 -6.86
C SER A 6 12.22 4.46 -7.54
N GLU A 7 12.87 3.48 -8.18
CA GLU A 7 14.10 3.68 -8.97
C GLU A 7 13.86 4.67 -10.12
N LEU A 8 12.77 4.50 -10.88
CA LEU A 8 12.41 5.41 -11.98
C LEU A 8 12.08 6.83 -11.50
N ALA A 9 11.46 6.96 -10.33
CA ALA A 9 11.12 8.26 -9.75
C ALA A 9 12.31 8.95 -9.05
N GLY A 10 13.42 8.23 -8.83
CA GLY A 10 14.54 8.72 -8.03
C GLY A 10 14.19 8.96 -6.55
N ILE A 11 13.14 8.30 -6.06
CA ILE A 11 12.69 8.41 -4.68
C ILE A 11 13.13 7.13 -3.97
N PRO A 12 14.09 7.17 -3.03
CA PRO A 12 14.39 6.01 -2.21
C PRO A 12 13.14 5.61 -1.43
N VAL A 13 12.78 4.32 -1.48
CA VAL A 13 11.63 3.78 -0.75
C VAL A 13 12.10 2.55 0.01
N ASP A 14 12.00 2.62 1.34
CA ASP A 14 12.11 1.44 2.19
C ASP A 14 10.75 0.74 2.25
N LEU A 15 10.68 -0.49 1.73
CA LEU A 15 9.43 -1.25 1.67
C LEU A 15 8.98 -1.80 3.03
N HIS A 16 9.87 -1.80 4.03
CA HIS A 16 9.48 -2.15 5.40
C HIS A 16 8.45 -1.17 5.96
N THR A 17 8.38 0.06 5.43
CA THR A 17 7.38 1.07 5.81
C THR A 17 5.93 0.61 5.60
N VAL A 18 5.70 -0.39 4.75
CA VAL A 18 4.38 -1.00 4.51
C VAL A 18 3.92 -1.84 5.71
N VAL A 19 4.85 -2.47 6.42
CA VAL A 19 4.55 -3.35 7.56
C VAL A 19 4.94 -2.75 8.92
N ASP A 20 5.80 -1.72 8.91
CA ASP A 20 6.30 -1.02 10.09
C ASP A 20 6.11 0.49 9.93
N THR A 21 5.08 1.01 10.62
CA THR A 21 4.72 2.43 10.61
C THR A 21 5.69 3.33 11.37
N SER A 22 6.69 2.78 12.06
CA SER A 22 7.76 3.56 12.68
C SER A 22 8.83 4.02 11.66
N ILE A 23 8.86 3.42 10.48
CA ILE A 23 9.79 3.76 9.40
C ILE A 23 9.17 4.85 8.52
N THR A 24 9.95 5.87 8.17
CA THR A 24 9.48 6.96 7.29
C THR A 24 9.42 6.49 5.84
N THR A 25 8.31 6.79 5.15
CA THR A 25 8.07 6.35 3.77
C THR A 25 8.95 7.06 2.73
N GLU A 26 9.49 8.24 3.06
CA GLU A 26 10.16 9.21 2.17
C GLU A 26 9.32 9.70 0.97
N VAL A 27 8.24 8.99 0.64
CA VAL A 27 7.18 9.38 -0.28
C VAL A 27 6.34 10.52 0.32
N PRO A 28 6.08 11.60 -0.44
CA PRO A 28 5.17 12.66 -0.02
C PRO A 28 3.80 12.11 0.38
N ALA A 29 3.33 12.48 1.58
CA ALA A 29 2.09 12.00 2.20
C ALA A 29 2.00 10.46 2.36
N GLY A 30 3.14 9.74 2.32
CA GLY A 30 3.12 8.28 2.33
C GLY A 30 2.49 7.69 3.59
N ARG A 31 2.71 8.31 4.75
CA ARG A 31 2.07 7.88 6.01
C ARG A 31 0.55 8.05 5.96
N GLU A 32 0.08 9.19 5.47
CA GLU A 32 -1.35 9.47 5.32
C GLU A 32 -2.00 8.53 4.29
N LEU A 33 -1.28 8.20 3.21
CA LEU A 33 -1.72 7.23 2.19
C LEU A 33 -1.83 5.80 2.74
N LEU A 34 -0.86 5.36 3.55
CA LEU A 34 -0.92 4.06 4.25
C LEU A 34 -2.10 4.01 5.22
N ALA A 35 -2.28 5.04 6.04
CA ALA A 35 -3.42 5.13 6.96
C ALA A 35 -4.77 5.12 6.23
N LEU A 36 -4.86 5.74 5.06
CA LEU A 36 -6.06 5.69 4.22
C LEU A 36 -6.32 4.27 3.67
N ALA A 37 -5.27 3.54 3.27
CA ALA A 37 -5.40 2.16 2.84
C ALA A 37 -5.91 1.26 3.97
N ASP A 38 -5.33 1.37 5.17
CA ASP A 38 -5.77 0.63 6.36
C ASP A 38 -7.22 0.95 6.72
N ALA A 39 -7.60 2.23 6.68
CA ALA A 39 -8.95 2.67 7.00
C ALA A 39 -9.99 2.15 5.98
N LEU A 40 -9.63 2.08 4.70
CA LEU A 40 -10.51 1.55 3.65
C LEU A 40 -10.70 0.04 3.75
N VAL A 41 -9.67 -0.71 4.15
CA VAL A 41 -9.74 -2.17 4.31
C VAL A 41 -10.44 -2.55 5.61
N SER A 42 -10.10 -1.88 6.72
CA SER A 42 -10.67 -2.18 8.04
C SER A 42 -12.07 -1.57 8.28
N GLY A 43 -12.41 -0.51 7.55
CA GLY A 43 -13.63 0.27 7.76
C GLY A 43 -13.56 1.23 8.96
N LEU A 44 -12.42 1.38 9.62
CA LEU A 44 -12.24 2.21 10.82
C LEU A 44 -11.47 3.49 10.49
N GLY A 45 -11.86 4.63 11.09
CA GLY A 45 -11.08 5.88 10.98
C GLY A 45 -11.04 6.51 9.57
N LEU A 46 -11.97 6.15 8.69
CA LEU A 46 -11.95 6.57 7.28
C LEU A 46 -12.11 8.09 7.09
N VAL A 47 -12.90 8.75 7.95
CA VAL A 47 -13.13 10.20 7.82
C VAL A 47 -11.84 10.95 8.10
N GLU A 48 -11.14 10.56 9.17
CA GLU A 48 -9.89 11.16 9.61
C GLU A 48 -8.78 10.92 8.60
N ALA A 49 -8.59 9.67 8.16
CA ALA A 49 -7.57 9.31 7.18
C ALA A 49 -7.80 9.98 5.82
N ARG A 50 -9.07 10.05 5.36
CA ARG A 50 -9.41 10.75 4.12
C ARG A 50 -9.09 12.24 4.21
N SER A 51 -9.47 12.90 5.30
CA SER A 51 -9.19 14.33 5.50
C SER A 51 -7.68 14.59 5.49
N ALA A 52 -6.88 13.78 6.20
CA ALA A 52 -5.43 13.92 6.24
C ALA A 52 -4.76 13.82 4.85
N VAL A 53 -5.22 12.89 4.00
CA VAL A 53 -4.71 12.77 2.62
C VAL A 53 -5.16 13.97 1.77
N VAL A 54 -6.42 14.40 1.86
CA VAL A 54 -6.91 15.57 1.12
C VAL A 54 -6.14 16.82 1.49
N ASP A 55 -5.84 17.03 2.76
CA ASP A 55 -5.05 18.17 3.24
C ASP A 55 -3.60 18.10 2.75
N SER A 56 -3.04 16.89 2.62
CA SER A 56 -1.63 16.70 2.22
C SER A 56 -1.40 16.81 0.71
N VAL A 57 -2.30 16.26 -0.12
CA VAL A 57 -2.09 16.15 -1.59
C VAL A 57 -3.23 16.71 -2.44
N GLY A 58 -4.28 17.21 -1.81
CA GLY A 58 -5.47 17.72 -2.48
C GLY A 58 -6.47 16.64 -2.90
N PRO A 59 -7.72 17.04 -3.20
CA PRO A 59 -8.83 16.10 -3.43
C PRO A 59 -8.66 15.26 -4.70
N ILE A 60 -7.98 15.78 -5.73
CA ILE A 60 -7.76 15.05 -6.99
C ILE A 60 -6.74 13.93 -6.81
N ALA A 61 -5.66 14.17 -6.07
CA ALA A 61 -4.67 13.13 -5.79
C ALA A 61 -5.24 12.10 -4.80
N ALA A 62 -6.00 12.55 -3.79
CA ALA A 62 -6.69 11.67 -2.86
C ALA A 62 -7.67 10.71 -3.57
N SER A 63 -8.46 11.19 -4.54
CA SER A 63 -9.38 10.32 -5.28
C SER A 63 -8.66 9.27 -6.14
N ARG A 64 -7.51 9.62 -6.72
CA ARG A 64 -6.64 8.65 -7.42
C ARG A 64 -6.11 7.58 -6.47
N ALA A 65 -5.67 7.97 -5.27
CA ALA A 65 -5.21 7.02 -4.25
C ALA A 65 -6.33 6.03 -3.86
N VAL A 66 -7.54 6.53 -3.62
CA VAL A 66 -8.72 5.67 -3.35
C VAL A 66 -8.97 4.69 -4.50
N GLY A 67 -8.86 5.15 -5.76
CA GLY A 67 -9.01 4.29 -6.93
C GLY A 67 -7.98 3.16 -6.99
N VAL A 68 -6.71 3.45 -6.67
CA VAL A 68 -5.64 2.45 -6.60
C VAL A 68 -5.92 1.42 -5.50
N ILE A 69 -6.29 1.89 -4.30
CA ILE A 69 -6.61 1.02 -3.16
C ILE A 69 -7.79 0.10 -3.49
N ALA A 70 -8.88 0.65 -4.04
CA ALA A 70 -10.05 -0.12 -4.43
C ALA A 70 -9.75 -1.16 -5.52
N ASN A 71 -8.85 -0.85 -6.46
CA ASN A 71 -8.41 -1.79 -7.48
C ASN A 71 -7.67 -2.99 -6.86
N PHE A 72 -6.72 -2.74 -5.95
CA PHE A 72 -6.01 -3.82 -5.26
C PHE A 72 -6.93 -4.67 -4.39
N GLU A 73 -7.86 -4.05 -3.67
CA GLU A 73 -8.85 -4.78 -2.87
C GLU A 73 -9.77 -5.65 -3.74
N THR A 74 -10.13 -5.19 -4.93
CA THR A 74 -10.86 -6.02 -5.91
C THR A 74 -10.02 -7.22 -6.35
N MET A 75 -8.73 -7.02 -6.60
CA MET A 75 -7.82 -8.10 -6.96
C MET A 75 -7.64 -9.11 -5.84
N ASN A 76 -7.51 -8.66 -4.57
CA ASN A 76 -7.43 -9.55 -3.41
C ASN A 76 -8.63 -10.49 -3.36
N ARG A 77 -9.84 -9.96 -3.52
CA ARG A 77 -11.08 -10.76 -3.54
C ARG A 77 -11.11 -11.79 -4.67
N ILE A 78 -10.59 -11.44 -5.85
CA ILE A 78 -10.50 -12.39 -6.97
C ILE A 78 -9.52 -13.52 -6.64
N LEU A 79 -8.36 -13.19 -6.06
CA LEU A 79 -7.35 -14.18 -5.67
C LEU A 79 -7.88 -15.11 -4.57
N ASP A 80 -8.57 -14.56 -3.58
CA ASP A 80 -9.21 -15.31 -2.48
C ASP A 80 -10.28 -16.26 -3.00
N ALA A 81 -11.19 -15.77 -3.85
CA ALA A 81 -12.25 -16.58 -4.45
C ALA A 81 -11.70 -17.70 -5.33
N GLY A 82 -10.56 -17.47 -5.98
CA GLY A 82 -9.86 -18.46 -6.79
C GLY A 82 -8.93 -19.40 -6.01
N ALA A 83 -8.79 -19.21 -4.70
CA ALA A 83 -7.78 -19.90 -3.87
C ALA A 83 -6.37 -19.85 -4.49
N VAL A 84 -6.03 -18.72 -5.11
CA VAL A 84 -4.76 -18.55 -5.82
C VAL A 84 -3.63 -18.44 -4.80
N ARG A 85 -2.67 -19.36 -4.88
CA ARG A 85 -1.46 -19.32 -4.07
C ARG A 85 -0.45 -18.36 -4.67
N VAL A 86 0.35 -17.71 -3.83
CA VAL A 86 1.47 -16.88 -4.30
C VAL A 86 2.46 -17.81 -5.05
N SER A 87 3.00 -17.37 -6.18
CA SER A 87 3.94 -18.22 -6.92
C SER A 87 5.33 -18.17 -6.32
N GLU A 88 6.19 -19.16 -6.62
CA GLU A 88 7.59 -19.20 -6.17
C GLU A 88 8.33 -17.90 -6.52
N ARG A 89 8.10 -17.37 -7.72
CA ARG A 89 8.67 -16.09 -8.16
C ARG A 89 8.29 -14.92 -7.26
N HIS A 90 7.09 -14.93 -6.67
CA HIS A 90 6.59 -13.86 -5.82
C HIS A 90 6.87 -14.10 -4.32
N ARG A 91 7.32 -15.29 -3.90
CA ARG A 91 7.75 -15.54 -2.52
C ARG A 91 8.91 -14.65 -2.09
N ALA A 92 9.83 -14.36 -3.01
CA ALA A 92 10.94 -13.44 -2.76
C ALA A 92 10.47 -12.05 -2.30
N ASN A 93 9.28 -11.61 -2.74
CA ASN A 93 8.72 -10.32 -2.34
C ASN A 93 8.29 -10.30 -0.86
N LEU A 94 8.01 -11.46 -0.25
CA LEU A 94 7.58 -11.53 1.15
C LEU A 94 8.73 -11.23 2.09
N ALA A 95 9.89 -11.83 1.84
CA ALA A 95 11.12 -11.54 2.58
C ALA A 95 11.49 -10.06 2.48
N GLU A 96 11.28 -9.45 1.31
CA GLU A 96 11.56 -8.04 1.04
C GLU A 96 10.70 -7.07 1.84
N VAL A 97 9.48 -7.46 2.23
CA VAL A 97 8.60 -6.68 3.12
C VAL A 97 8.62 -7.22 4.55
N GLY A 98 9.58 -8.07 4.91
CA GLY A 98 9.72 -8.61 6.27
C GLY A 98 8.67 -9.63 6.69
N LEU A 99 7.95 -10.25 5.74
CA LEU A 99 6.96 -11.28 6.02
C LEU A 99 7.56 -12.71 5.93
N PRO A 100 7.00 -13.69 6.67
CA PRO A 100 7.44 -15.08 6.60
C PRO A 100 7.27 -15.66 5.19
N VAL A 101 8.23 -16.47 4.75
CA VAL A 101 8.21 -17.12 3.42
C VAL A 101 7.58 -18.52 3.43
N ASP A 102 7.22 -19.03 4.61
CA ASP A 102 6.91 -20.45 4.87
C ASP A 102 5.42 -20.83 4.78
N TRP A 103 4.61 -20.08 4.02
CA TRP A 103 3.17 -20.30 3.87
C TRP A 103 2.79 -21.30 2.75
#